data_AF-A0A521S2D5-F1
#
_entry.id   AF-A0A521S2D5-F1
#
_cell.length_a   1.000
_cell.length_b   1.000
_cell.length_c   1.000
_cell.angle_alpha   90.00
_cell.angle_beta   90.00
_cell.angle_gamma   90.00
#
_symmetry.space_group_name_H-M   'P 1'
#
loop_
_entity.id
_entity.type
_entity.pdbx_description
1 polymer ?
#
loop_
_entity_poly.entity_id
_entity_poly.type
_entity_poly.pdbx_seq_one_letter_code
_entity_poly.pdbx_strand_id
1 'polypeptide(L)' 'MLSLHSARIALRCGRACINHLSEDGMSRDPVCGVLIDEKLSTSLKFEGRIYYFCSESCRKHFHEIPDKYLLVKAA' A
#
# COMPACT_ATOMS: atom_id res chain seq x y z
N MET A 1 13.39 5.97 50.61
CA MET A 1 12.46 7.10 50.78
C MET A 1 13.22 8.39 50.56
N LEU A 2 13.20 8.92 49.34
CA LEU A 2 13.54 10.32 49.13
C LEU A 2 12.66 10.88 48.02
N SER A 3 12.16 12.07 48.31
CA SER A 3 10.96 12.70 47.80
C SER A 3 10.96 13.05 46.31
N LEU A 4 9.74 12.96 45.80
CA LEU A 4 9.12 13.65 44.67
C LEU A 4 9.50 15.13 44.46
N HIS A 5 9.55 15.48 43.18
CA HIS A 5 9.20 16.76 42.52
C HIS A 5 9.99 18.04 42.84
N SER A 6 10.82 18.48 41.89
CA SER A 6 10.56 19.71 41.10
C SER A 6 11.79 20.13 40.30
N ALA A 7 11.75 19.89 38.99
CA ALA A 7 12.46 20.75 38.04
C ALA A 7 11.74 20.68 36.69
N ARG A 8 10.87 21.66 36.47
CA ARG A 8 10.31 22.00 35.17
C ARG A 8 11.47 22.40 34.25
N ILE A 9 11.63 21.74 33.11
CA ILE A 9 12.21 22.30 31.88
C ILE A 9 11.75 21.42 30.72
N ALA A 10 11.21 22.07 29.69
CA ALA A 10 10.99 21.56 28.34
C ALA A 10 9.97 20.41 28.18
N LEU A 11 8.91 20.48 27.39
CA LEU A 11 8.61 21.33 26.25
C LEU A 11 7.08 21.27 26.04
N ARG A 12 6.55 22.40 25.58
CA ARG A 12 5.17 22.59 25.13
C ARG A 12 4.78 21.56 24.07
N CYS A 13 3.47 21.29 24.00
CA CYS A 13 2.76 20.82 22.81
C CYS A 13 3.38 21.39 21.51
N GLY A 14 3.75 20.52 20.56
CA GLY A 14 4.13 20.96 19.22
C GLY A 14 4.82 19.90 18.36
N ARG A 15 4.16 19.54 17.24
CA ARG A 15 4.63 18.72 16.10
C ARG A 15 4.88 17.23 16.42
N ALA A 16 4.22 16.27 15.79
CA ALA A 16 3.23 16.25 14.74
C ALA A 16 2.32 15.05 15.03
N CYS A 17 1.02 15.16 14.77
CA CYS A 17 0.22 13.97 14.46
C CYS A 17 1.02 13.24 13.40
N ILE A 18 1.63 12.11 13.78
CA ILE A 18 2.26 11.24 12.82
C ILE A 18 1.21 11.03 11.74
N ASN A 19 1.42 11.62 10.56
CA ASN A 19 0.75 11.15 9.37
C ASN A 19 1.33 9.75 9.19
N HIS A 20 0.77 8.81 9.95
CA HIS A 20 0.87 7.40 9.67
C HIS A 20 0.01 7.20 8.43
N LEU A 21 0.43 7.79 7.30
CA LEU A 21 0.02 7.34 6.00
C LEU A 21 0.63 5.96 5.90
N SER A 22 -0.19 5.00 6.31
CA SER A 22 0.08 3.58 6.37
C SER A 22 0.80 3.16 5.09
N GLU A 23 2.05 2.74 5.23
CA GLU A 23 2.90 2.24 4.13
C GLU A 23 2.45 0.85 3.61
N ASP A 24 1.32 0.35 4.11
CA ASP A 24 0.77 -0.99 3.88
C ASP A 24 -0.33 -0.99 2.79
N GLY A 25 -0.13 -0.19 1.75
CA GLY A 25 -1.13 0.08 0.72
C GLY A 25 -0.57 0.13 -0.68
N MET A 26 0.61 -0.42 -0.94
CA MET A 26 1.20 -0.44 -2.29
C MET A 26 1.21 -1.85 -2.87
N SER A 27 0.55 -2.01 -4.02
CA SER A 27 0.54 -3.25 -4.78
C SER A 27 1.31 -3.10 -6.09
N ARG A 28 1.90 -4.21 -6.55
CA ARG A 28 2.59 -4.26 -7.84
C ARG A 28 1.63 -4.67 -8.94
N ASP A 29 1.52 -3.84 -9.98
CA ASP A 29 0.75 -4.13 -11.18
C ASP A 29 1.40 -5.30 -11.95
N PRO A 30 0.68 -6.41 -12.23
CA PRO A 30 1.26 -7.58 -12.90
C PRO A 30 1.44 -7.40 -14.42
N VAL A 31 0.85 -6.36 -15.01
CA VAL A 31 0.95 -6.05 -16.45
C VAL A 31 2.16 -5.17 -16.74
N CYS A 32 2.29 -4.05 -16.02
CA CYS A 32 3.35 -3.06 -16.21
C CYS A 32 4.53 -3.24 -15.24
N GLY A 33 4.34 -3.96 -14.14
CA GLY A 33 5.38 -4.20 -13.14
C GLY A 33 5.66 -3.03 -12.20
N VAL A 34 4.85 -1.96 -12.26
CA VAL A 34 4.99 -0.75 -11.45
C VAL A 34 4.36 -0.92 -10.06
N LEU A 35 4.90 -0.23 -9.05
CA LEU A 35 4.29 -0.10 -7.72
C LEU A 35 3.25 1.00 -7.75
N ILE A 36 2.04 0.71 -7.29
CA ILE A 36 0.93 1.64 -7.23
C ILE A 36 0.25 1.55 -5.87
N ASP A 37 -0.37 2.65 -5.45
CA ASP A 37 -1.19 2.66 -4.25
C ASP A 37 -2.52 1.94 -4.50
N GLU A 38 -2.86 0.98 -3.66
CA GLU A 38 -4.10 0.19 -3.70
C GLU A 38 -5.34 1.08 -3.67
N LYS A 39 -5.35 2.20 -2.95
CA LYS A 39 -6.49 3.13 -2.93
C LYS A 39 -6.68 3.89 -4.24
N LEU A 40 -5.59 4.15 -4.97
CA LEU A 40 -5.63 4.84 -6.26
C LEU A 40 -5.72 3.86 -7.44
N SER A 41 -5.49 2.58 -7.17
CA SER A 41 -5.51 1.52 -8.17
C SER A 41 -6.92 1.03 -8.51
N THR A 42 -7.01 0.35 -9.65
CA THR A 42 -8.20 -0.43 -9.99
C THR A 42 -8.01 -1.87 -9.54
N SER A 43 -8.89 -2.38 -8.68
CA SER A 43 -8.88 -3.79 -8.25
C SER A 43 -9.73 -4.69 -9.15
N LEU A 44 -9.29 -5.91 -9.44
CA LEU A 44 -10.07 -6.97 -10.08
C LEU A 44 -9.92 -8.27 -9.30
N LYS A 45 -11.05 -8.96 -9.06
CA LYS A 45 -11.03 -10.31 -8.50
C LYS A 45 -10.91 -11.34 -9.62
N PHE A 46 -9.84 -12.12 -9.62
CA PHE A 46 -9.59 -13.21 -10.58
C PHE A 46 -9.09 -14.45 -9.84
N GLU A 47 -9.69 -15.61 -10.10
CA GLU A 47 -9.38 -16.88 -9.40
C GLU A 47 -9.41 -16.79 -7.86
N GLY A 48 -10.31 -15.96 -7.33
CA GLY A 48 -10.41 -15.75 -5.88
C GLY A 48 -9.33 -14.86 -5.26
N ARG A 49 -8.37 -14.35 -6.06
CA ARG A 49 -7.37 -13.36 -5.65
C ARG A 49 -7.74 -11.97 -6.14
N ILE A 50 -7.37 -10.94 -5.38
CA ILE A 50 -7.54 -9.54 -5.78
C ILE A 50 -6.23 -9.06 -6.39
N TYR A 51 -6.32 -8.53 -7.60
CA TYR A 51 -5.20 -7.92 -8.32
C TYR A 51 -5.46 -6.43 -8.47
N TYR A 52 -4.40 -5.63 -8.38
CA TYR A 52 -4.47 -4.18 -8.48
C TYR A 52 -3.73 -3.70 -9.71
N PHE A 53 -4.35 -2.76 -10.42
CA PHE A 53 -3.89 -2.25 -11.71
C PHE A 53 -3.78 -0.73 -11.70
N CYS A 54 -2.77 -0.22 -12.40
CA CYS A 54 -2.51 1.22 -12.45
C CYS A 54 -3.59 2.00 -13.22
N SER A 55 -4.36 1.32 -14.08
CA SER A 55 -5.37 1.91 -14.93
C SER A 55 -6.36 0.85 -15.43
N GLU A 56 -7.53 1.29 -15.90
CA GLU A 56 -8.52 0.38 -16.49
C GLU A 56 -7.97 -0.37 -17.73
N SER A 57 -7.09 0.28 -18.51
CA SER A 57 -6.43 -0.36 -19.65
C SER A 57 -5.62 -1.59 -19.24
N CYS A 58 -4.85 -1.52 -18.14
CA CYS A 58 -4.10 -2.66 -17.60
C CYS A 58 -5.05 -3.75 -17.08
N ARG A 59 -6.14 -3.37 -16.42
CA ARG A 59 -7.17 -4.32 -15.99
C ARG A 59 -7.78 -5.07 -17.18
N LYS A 60 -8.11 -4.39 -18.27
CA LYS A 60 -8.64 -5.02 -19.49
C LYS A 60 -7.63 -5.97 -20.11
N HIS A 61 -6.39 -5.54 -20.26
CA HIS A 61 -5.32 -6.38 -20.81
C HIS A 61 -5.10 -7.65 -19.98
N PHE A 62 -5.13 -7.51 -18.65
CA PHE A 62 -5.08 -8.65 -17.74
C PHE A 62 -6.32 -9.54 -17.84
N HIS A 63 -7.51 -8.97 -18.01
CA HIS A 63 -8.74 -9.73 -18.19
C HIS A 63 -8.77 -10.51 -19.52
N GLU A 64 -8.18 -9.97 -20.59
CA GLU A 64 -8.08 -10.63 -21.88
C GLU A 64 -7.05 -11.76 -21.88
N ILE A 65 -5.92 -11.59 -21.19
CA ILE A 65 -4.80 -12.55 -21.21
C ILE A 65 -4.23 -12.79 -19.78
N PRO A 66 -5.03 -13.27 -18.81
CA PRO A 66 -4.58 -13.40 -17.42
C PRO A 66 -3.47 -14.44 -17.27
N ASP A 67 -3.57 -15.55 -18.00
CA ASP A 67 -2.64 -16.68 -17.96
C ASP A 67 -1.18 -16.23 -18.18
N LYS A 68 -0.95 -15.36 -19.17
CA LYS A 68 0.38 -14.81 -19.48
C LYS A 68 1.02 -14.05 -18.30
N TYR A 69 0.22 -13.37 -17.49
CA TYR A 69 0.70 -12.60 -16.34
C TYR A 69 0.81 -13.45 -15.07
N LEU A 70 0.03 -14.53 -14.97
CA LEU A 70 0.03 -15.43 -13.82
C LEU A 70 1.13 -16.50 -13.90
N LEU A 71 1.47 -16.96 -15.10
CA LEU A 71 2.54 -17.95 -15.32
C LEU A 71 3.92 -17.45 -14.86
N VAL A 72 4.15 -16.15 -14.84
CA VAL A 72 5.45 -15.54 -14.46
C VAL A 72 5.71 -15.63 -12.94
N LYS A 73 4.70 -15.94 -12.12
CA LYS A 73 4.78 -15.87 -10.65
C LYS A 73 4.90 -17.24 -9.94
N ALA A 74 5.04 -18.33 -10.70
CA ALA A 74 4.97 -19.71 -10.18
C ALA A 74 6.32 -20.46 -10.12
N ALA A 75 7.46 -19.75 -10.10
CA ALA A 75 8.79 -20.34 -9.94
C ALA A 75 9.46 -19.89 -8.64
#